data_AF-A0A9X3MTD8-F1
#
_entry.id   AF-A0A9X3MTD8-F1
#
_cell.length_a   1.000
_cell.length_b   1.000
_cell.length_c   1.000
_cell.angle_alpha   90.00
_cell.angle_beta   90.00
_cell.angle_gamma   90.00
#
_symmetry.space_group_name_H-M   'P 1'
#
loop_
_entity.id
_entity.type
_entity.pdbx_description
1 polymer ?
#
loop_
_entity_poly.entity_id
_entity_poly.type
_entity_poly.pdbx_seq_one_letter_code
_entity_poly.pdbx_strand_id
1 'polypeptide(L)'
;MRARILLTLAASFGAFTFLAPTTHARAQACSADTVQQALVSMGKLTQEDIDGGVVVDLVRCGDITADGVSDALFTLASGGTAGDTRFGVLKGNADGTLGARILFKQGYKVGIARHSSRAFDVMQPYYAADDPNCCPSSFRQTRYTFSGGKFKAGKAKKLKKAPARFYKP
;
A
#
# COMPACT_ATOMS: atom_id res chain seq x y z
N MET A 1 15.17 -17.77 82.08
CA MET A 1 16.06 -17.45 80.94
C MET A 1 15.52 -18.12 79.68
N ARG A 2 15.45 -17.36 78.58
CA ARG A 2 15.34 -17.77 77.16
C ARG A 2 13.96 -18.23 76.64
N ALA A 3 13.24 -17.22 76.17
CA ALA A 3 12.22 -17.28 75.13
C ALA A 3 12.77 -17.89 73.82
N ARG A 4 11.90 -18.59 73.07
CA ARG A 4 12.08 -18.87 71.64
C ARG A 4 10.77 -18.61 70.90
N ILE A 5 10.73 -17.43 70.29
CA ILE A 5 9.85 -17.02 69.20
C ILE A 5 10.51 -17.51 67.90
N LEU A 6 9.76 -18.00 66.91
CA LEU A 6 10.02 -17.88 65.47
C LEU A 6 8.82 -18.48 64.70
N LEU A 7 7.89 -17.64 64.24
CA LEU A 7 7.81 -17.00 62.91
C LEU A 7 7.30 -17.93 61.79
N THR A 8 5.99 -17.87 61.57
CA THR A 8 5.28 -18.38 60.39
C THR A 8 5.54 -17.45 59.20
N LEU A 9 6.25 -17.95 58.18
CA LEU A 9 6.36 -17.26 56.88
C LEU A 9 5.13 -17.61 56.03
N ALA A 10 4.26 -16.63 55.79
CA ALA A 10 3.26 -16.67 54.74
C ALA A 10 3.89 -16.15 53.44
N ALA A 11 4.06 -17.03 52.44
CA ALA A 11 4.53 -16.66 51.11
C ALA A 11 3.33 -16.25 50.25
N SER A 12 3.16 -14.96 50.03
CA SER A 12 2.19 -14.37 49.10
C SER A 12 2.66 -14.55 47.66
N PHE A 13 2.01 -15.43 46.90
CA PHE A 13 2.17 -15.55 45.45
C PHE A 13 1.52 -14.34 44.76
N GLY A 14 2.33 -13.34 44.44
CA GLY A 14 1.95 -12.26 43.53
C GLY A 14 1.88 -12.76 42.10
N ALA A 15 0.67 -12.89 41.55
CA ALA A 15 0.44 -13.21 40.15
C ALA A 15 0.85 -12.02 39.26
N PHE A 16 2.08 -12.05 38.75
CA PHE A 16 2.49 -11.19 37.64
C PHE A 16 1.84 -11.71 36.35
N THR A 17 0.75 -11.08 35.94
CA THR A 17 0.20 -11.23 34.58
C THR A 17 1.17 -10.56 33.61
N PHE A 18 2.06 -11.36 33.00
CA PHE A 18 2.82 -10.94 31.84
C PHE A 18 1.84 -10.63 30.69
N LEU A 19 1.58 -9.34 30.46
CA LEU A 19 0.98 -8.88 29.21
C LEU A 19 1.99 -9.17 28.09
N ALA A 20 1.70 -10.22 27.32
CA ALA A 20 2.49 -10.51 26.12
C ALA A 20 2.48 -9.26 25.21
N PRO A 21 3.63 -8.85 24.64
CA PRO A 21 3.64 -7.82 23.62
C PRO A 21 2.78 -8.31 22.47
N THR A 22 1.71 -7.60 22.15
CA THR A 22 0.93 -7.82 20.92
C THR A 22 1.87 -7.55 19.75
N THR A 23 2.48 -8.62 19.25
CA THR A 23 3.18 -8.59 17.99
C THR A 23 2.10 -8.33 16.95
N HIS A 24 1.94 -7.08 16.52
CA HIS A 24 1.07 -6.76 15.39
C HIS A 24 1.61 -7.55 14.21
N ALA A 25 0.94 -8.66 13.89
CA ALA A 25 1.22 -9.47 12.73
C ALA A 25 1.32 -8.51 11.54
N ARG A 26 2.49 -8.51 10.88
CA ARG A 26 2.73 -7.72 9.67
C ARG A 26 1.58 -8.04 8.71
N ALA A 27 0.81 -7.03 8.32
CA ALA A 27 -0.46 -7.19 7.62
C ALA A 27 -0.33 -8.19 6.46
N GLN A 28 -0.94 -9.37 6.62
CA GLN A 28 -0.95 -10.44 5.63
C GLN A 28 -1.56 -9.98 4.29
N ALA A 29 -2.41 -8.95 4.34
CA ALA A 29 -3.04 -8.30 3.19
C ALA A 29 -2.10 -7.59 2.20
N CYS A 30 -0.82 -7.41 2.51
CA CYS A 30 0.01 -6.40 1.83
C CYS A 30 1.10 -6.95 0.89
N SER A 31 0.98 -8.21 0.48
CA SER A 31 1.87 -8.82 -0.51
C SER A 31 1.36 -8.60 -1.94
N ALA A 32 2.27 -8.65 -2.92
CA ALA A 32 1.92 -8.61 -4.33
C ALA A 32 0.95 -9.75 -4.70
N ASP A 33 1.20 -10.97 -4.19
CA ASP A 33 0.35 -12.14 -4.43
C ASP A 33 -1.07 -11.95 -3.89
N THR A 34 -1.21 -11.40 -2.69
CA THR A 34 -2.53 -11.14 -2.09
C THR A 34 -3.31 -10.08 -2.88
N VAL A 35 -2.64 -9.01 -3.29
CA VAL A 35 -3.25 -7.99 -4.17
C VAL A 35 -3.63 -8.61 -5.51
N GLN A 36 -2.77 -9.44 -6.09
CA GLN A 36 -3.00 -10.08 -7.38
C GLN A 36 -4.22 -11.01 -7.31
N GLN A 37 -4.28 -11.89 -6.31
CA GLN A 37 -5.42 -12.78 -6.08
C GLN A 37 -6.72 -11.99 -5.87
N ALA A 38 -6.68 -10.89 -5.12
CA ALA A 38 -7.83 -10.01 -4.93
C ALA A 38 -8.29 -9.38 -6.26
N LEU A 39 -7.36 -8.99 -7.13
CA LEU A 39 -7.71 -8.45 -8.45
C LEU A 39 -8.30 -9.51 -9.37
N VAL A 40 -7.82 -10.76 -9.31
CA VAL A 40 -8.40 -11.89 -10.04
C VAL A 40 -9.82 -12.17 -9.56
N SER A 41 -10.04 -12.27 -8.25
CA SER A 41 -11.37 -12.53 -7.69
C SER A 41 -12.38 -11.42 -8.01
N MET A 42 -11.91 -10.18 -8.19
CA MET A 42 -12.73 -9.03 -8.61
C MET A 42 -12.89 -8.89 -10.13
N GLY A 43 -12.32 -9.80 -10.95
CA GLY A 43 -12.34 -9.72 -12.40
C GLY A 43 -11.63 -8.46 -12.95
N LYS A 44 -10.54 -8.05 -12.31
CA LYS A 44 -9.67 -6.93 -12.74
C LYS A 44 -8.32 -7.35 -13.28
N LEU A 45 -8.02 -8.63 -13.14
CA LEU A 45 -6.90 -9.30 -13.77
C LEU A 45 -7.39 -10.69 -14.17
N THR A 46 -7.17 -11.10 -15.41
CA THR A 46 -7.53 -12.45 -15.86
C THR A 46 -6.30 -13.37 -15.89
N GLN A 47 -6.51 -14.67 -16.09
CA GLN A 47 -5.38 -15.59 -16.28
C GLN A 47 -4.63 -15.26 -17.57
N GLU A 48 -5.33 -14.86 -18.64
CA GLU A 48 -4.71 -14.46 -19.91
C GLU A 48 -3.85 -13.20 -19.75
N ASP A 49 -4.29 -12.24 -18.93
CA ASP A 49 -3.47 -11.06 -18.59
C ASP A 49 -2.16 -11.50 -17.91
N ILE A 50 -2.24 -12.41 -16.93
CA ILE A 50 -1.08 -12.93 -16.17
C ILE A 50 -0.13 -13.70 -17.08
N ASP A 51 -0.66 -14.59 -17.93
CA ASP A 51 0.11 -15.36 -18.90
C ASP A 51 0.78 -14.42 -19.93
N GLY A 52 0.13 -13.29 -20.23
CA GLY A 52 0.69 -12.18 -21.02
C GLY A 52 1.69 -11.30 -20.26
N GLY A 53 2.01 -11.61 -19.01
CA GLY A 53 3.00 -10.91 -18.18
C GLY A 53 2.48 -9.73 -17.36
N VAL A 54 1.16 -9.49 -17.33
CA VAL A 54 0.57 -8.45 -16.48
C VAL A 54 0.53 -8.93 -15.04
N VAL A 55 1.29 -8.26 -14.16
CA VAL A 55 1.44 -8.65 -12.75
C VAL A 55 1.41 -7.44 -11.84
N VAL A 56 1.13 -7.68 -10.54
CA VAL A 56 1.30 -6.65 -9.51
C VAL A 56 2.79 -6.41 -9.29
N ASP A 57 3.25 -5.18 -9.55
CA ASP A 57 4.68 -4.82 -9.47
C ASP A 57 5.00 -4.14 -8.13
N LEU A 58 4.30 -3.04 -7.84
CA LEU A 58 4.53 -2.26 -6.62
C LEU A 58 3.31 -2.36 -5.70
N VAL A 59 3.55 -2.64 -4.43
CA VAL A 59 2.55 -2.54 -3.35
C VAL A 59 3.05 -1.64 -2.23
N ARG A 60 2.23 -0.69 -1.82
CA ARG A 60 2.45 0.21 -0.69
C ARG A 60 1.29 0.11 0.28
N CYS A 61 1.63 -0.17 1.52
CA CYS A 61 0.64 -0.34 2.55
C CYS A 61 0.57 0.78 3.56
N GLY A 62 -0.62 0.89 4.12
CA GLY A 62 -0.96 1.81 5.18
C GLY A 62 -2.37 2.33 4.99
N ASP A 63 -2.92 2.86 6.07
CA ASP A 63 -4.22 3.50 6.08
C ASP A 63 -4.19 4.75 5.18
N ILE A 64 -4.77 4.65 3.99
CA ILE A 64 -4.85 5.74 3.00
C ILE A 64 -6.30 6.23 2.79
N THR A 65 -7.23 5.58 3.47
CA THR A 65 -8.64 5.98 3.57
C THR A 65 -8.98 6.68 4.90
N ALA A 66 -8.02 6.72 5.83
CA ALA A 66 -8.09 7.27 7.17
C ALA A 66 -9.23 6.68 8.01
N ASP A 67 -9.38 5.36 7.95
CA ASP A 67 -10.34 4.61 8.75
C ASP A 67 -9.69 3.69 9.81
N GLY A 68 -8.37 3.79 9.96
CA GLY A 68 -7.60 3.01 10.93
C GLY A 68 -7.20 1.61 10.45
N VAL A 69 -7.59 1.21 9.24
CA VAL A 69 -7.24 -0.09 8.66
C VAL A 69 -6.23 0.11 7.53
N SER A 70 -5.24 -0.79 7.43
CA SER A 70 -4.24 -0.70 6.37
C SER A 70 -4.83 -1.04 5.01
N ASP A 71 -4.73 -0.11 4.06
CA ASP A 71 -5.08 -0.32 2.66
C ASP A 71 -3.87 -0.79 1.84
N ALA A 72 -4.12 -1.26 0.61
CA ALA A 72 -3.08 -1.56 -0.38
C ALA A 72 -3.19 -0.62 -1.58
N LEU A 73 -2.19 0.24 -1.75
CA LEU A 73 -1.97 1.06 -2.95
C LEU A 73 -1.00 0.29 -3.87
N PHE A 74 -1.37 0.08 -5.13
CA PHE A 74 -0.60 -0.79 -6.01
C PHE A 74 -0.48 -0.28 -7.45
N THR A 75 0.45 -0.88 -8.20
CA THR A 75 0.57 -0.78 -9.66
C THR A 75 0.52 -2.15 -10.34
N LEU A 76 0.15 -2.17 -11.62
CA LEU A 76 0.27 -3.34 -12.47
C LEU A 76 1.26 -3.06 -13.60
N ALA A 77 2.33 -3.85 -13.64
CA ALA A 77 3.25 -3.89 -14.76
C ALA A 77 2.58 -4.54 -15.97
N SER A 78 2.94 -4.11 -17.17
CA SER A 78 2.39 -4.65 -18.41
C SER A 78 3.09 -5.94 -18.90
N GLY A 79 4.15 -6.39 -18.23
CA GLY A 79 5.05 -7.44 -18.75
C GLY A 79 5.98 -6.99 -19.89
N GLY A 80 6.02 -5.70 -20.22
CA GLY A 80 6.79 -5.16 -21.35
C GLY A 80 7.36 -3.77 -21.09
N THR A 81 7.80 -3.09 -22.15
CA THR A 81 8.51 -1.79 -22.02
C THR A 81 7.63 -0.64 -21.55
N ALA A 82 6.31 -0.80 -21.52
CA ALA A 82 5.38 0.20 -20.97
C ALA A 82 5.49 0.33 -19.44
N GLY A 83 6.11 -0.64 -18.76
CA GLY A 83 6.22 -0.66 -17.30
C GLY A 83 4.84 -0.72 -16.63
N ASP A 84 4.68 0.03 -15.55
CA ASP A 84 3.40 0.15 -14.85
C ASP A 84 2.34 0.87 -15.68
N THR A 85 1.25 0.18 -16.01
CA THR A 85 0.17 0.67 -16.88
C THR A 85 -1.16 0.81 -16.18
N ARG A 86 -1.27 0.32 -14.94
CA ARG A 86 -2.46 0.52 -14.10
C ARG A 86 -2.02 0.78 -12.66
N PHE A 87 -2.89 1.44 -11.92
CA PHE A 87 -2.71 1.66 -10.48
C PHE A 87 -4.06 1.67 -9.78
N GLY A 88 -4.07 1.40 -8.48
CA GLY A 88 -5.30 1.34 -7.73
C GLY A 88 -5.12 1.28 -6.22
N VAL A 89 -6.25 1.29 -5.53
CA VAL A 89 -6.32 1.12 -4.07
C VAL A 89 -7.35 0.05 -3.77
N LEU A 90 -6.92 -0.98 -3.03
CA LEU A 90 -7.79 -1.95 -2.37
C LEU A 90 -7.91 -1.56 -0.90
N LYS A 91 -9.14 -1.51 -0.41
CA LYS A 91 -9.45 -1.19 0.98
C LYS A 91 -9.04 -2.34 1.89
N GLY A 92 -8.45 -2.06 3.04
CA GLY A 92 -8.31 -3.06 4.09
C GLY A 92 -9.62 -3.36 4.82
N ASN A 93 -9.76 -4.58 5.31
CA ASN A 93 -10.81 -5.01 6.23
C ASN A 93 -10.25 -5.12 7.67
N ALA A 94 -11.12 -5.02 8.68
CA ALA A 94 -10.73 -5.08 10.09
C ALA A 94 -10.11 -6.43 10.49
N ASP A 95 -10.39 -7.50 9.75
CA ASP A 95 -9.78 -8.83 9.92
C ASP A 95 -8.37 -8.94 9.31
N GLY A 96 -7.85 -7.85 8.72
CA GLY A 96 -6.54 -7.81 8.10
C GLY A 96 -6.50 -8.33 6.66
N THR A 97 -7.65 -8.62 6.04
CA THR A 97 -7.76 -8.98 4.61
C THR A 97 -7.93 -7.75 3.71
N LEU A 98 -7.79 -7.93 2.39
CA LEU A 98 -8.17 -6.91 1.42
C LEU A 98 -9.63 -7.09 1.00
N GLY A 99 -10.37 -5.98 1.01
CA GLY A 99 -11.76 -5.89 0.61
C GLY A 99 -11.96 -5.10 -0.67
N ALA A 100 -12.85 -4.12 -0.61
CA ALA A 100 -13.34 -3.42 -1.79
C ALA A 100 -12.26 -2.64 -2.55
N ARG A 101 -12.32 -2.69 -3.88
CA ARG A 101 -11.54 -1.81 -4.77
C ARG A 101 -12.14 -0.40 -4.80
N ILE A 102 -11.43 0.55 -4.20
CA ILE A 102 -11.86 1.95 -4.14
C ILE A 102 -11.36 2.76 -5.35
N LEU A 103 -10.24 2.36 -5.94
CA LEU A 103 -9.70 2.99 -7.14
C LEU A 103 -9.04 1.96 -8.05
N PHE A 104 -9.25 2.10 -9.35
CA PHE A 104 -8.53 1.37 -10.39
C PHE A 104 -8.51 2.19 -11.66
N LYS A 105 -7.31 2.57 -12.12
CA LYS A 105 -7.13 3.49 -13.24
C LYS A 105 -6.03 2.97 -14.16
N GLN A 106 -6.21 3.25 -15.44
CA GLN A 106 -5.14 3.10 -16.43
C GLN A 106 -4.17 4.27 -16.34
N GLY A 107 -2.95 4.03 -16.78
CA GLY A 107 -1.90 5.01 -16.95
C GLY A 107 -0.81 4.45 -17.87
N TYR A 108 0.31 5.16 -17.92
CA TYR A 108 1.47 4.78 -18.70
C TYR A 108 2.72 5.13 -17.92
N LYS A 109 3.62 4.15 -17.71
CA LYS A 109 4.84 4.28 -16.91
C LYS A 109 4.57 4.96 -15.57
N VAL A 110 3.58 4.43 -14.85
CA VAL A 110 3.05 5.02 -13.62
C VAL A 110 4.02 4.83 -12.47
N GLY A 111 4.33 5.90 -11.75
CA GLY A 111 4.90 5.83 -10.40
C GLY A 111 3.87 6.22 -9.36
N ILE A 112 3.87 5.56 -8.21
CA ILE A 112 3.03 5.91 -7.05
C ILE A 112 3.88 6.24 -5.83
N ALA A 113 3.44 7.20 -5.02
CA ALA A 113 4.07 7.53 -3.75
C ALA A 113 3.04 7.96 -2.71
N ARG A 114 3.04 7.34 -1.53
CA ARG A 114 2.18 7.77 -0.42
C ARG A 114 2.54 9.20 -0.02
N HIS A 115 1.53 9.99 0.34
CA HIS A 115 1.72 11.37 0.80
C HIS A 115 1.27 11.57 2.25
N SER A 116 0.09 11.06 2.60
CA SER A 116 -0.48 11.09 3.95
C SER A 116 -1.46 9.92 4.13
N SER A 117 -2.16 9.87 5.26
CA SER A 117 -3.21 8.87 5.50
C SER A 117 -4.49 9.08 4.66
N ARG A 118 -4.53 10.13 3.84
CA ARG A 118 -5.67 10.41 2.94
C ARG A 118 -5.24 10.71 1.53
N ALA A 119 -3.95 10.59 1.20
CA ALA A 119 -3.47 11.00 -0.10
C ALA A 119 -2.24 10.23 -0.55
N PHE A 120 -2.19 10.02 -1.86
CA PHE A 120 -0.99 9.61 -2.59
C PHE A 120 -0.83 10.45 -3.83
N ASP A 121 0.37 10.44 -4.37
CA ASP A 121 0.70 11.06 -5.64
C ASP A 121 0.91 9.96 -6.69
N VAL A 122 0.41 10.22 -7.89
CA VAL A 122 0.66 9.47 -9.11
C VAL A 122 1.55 10.32 -9.98
N MET A 123 2.59 9.74 -10.56
CA MET A 123 3.48 10.40 -11.50
C MET A 123 3.49 9.64 -12.82
N GLN A 124 3.44 10.37 -13.92
CA GLN A 124 3.55 9.82 -15.25
C GLN A 124 4.51 10.66 -16.08
N PRO A 125 5.32 10.06 -16.96
CA PRO A 125 6.09 10.82 -17.92
C PRO A 125 5.19 11.55 -18.92
N TYR A 126 5.69 12.66 -19.43
CA TYR A 126 5.14 13.40 -20.55
C TYR A 126 6.19 13.50 -21.63
N TYR A 127 5.86 12.96 -22.79
CA TYR A 127 6.68 12.99 -23.99
C TYR A 127 6.16 14.10 -24.91
N ALA A 128 7.04 15.01 -25.32
CA ALA A 128 6.81 15.89 -26.45
C ALA A 128 6.82 15.08 -27.76
N ALA A 129 6.43 15.72 -28.87
CA ALA A 129 6.27 15.04 -30.16
C ALA A 129 7.54 14.30 -30.61
N ASP A 130 8.72 14.87 -30.35
CA ASP A 130 10.01 14.33 -30.80
C ASP A 130 10.78 13.59 -29.69
N ASP A 131 10.16 13.37 -28.52
CA ASP A 131 10.82 12.67 -27.43
C ASP A 131 10.89 11.16 -27.71
N PRO A 132 12.08 10.54 -27.66
CA PRO A 132 12.16 9.08 -27.68
C PRO A 132 11.53 8.50 -26.40
N ASN A 133 10.99 7.29 -26.49
CA ASN A 133 10.26 6.65 -25.37
C ASN A 133 11.12 6.44 -24.10
N CYS A 134 12.45 6.55 -24.20
CA CYS A 134 13.37 6.53 -23.06
C CYS A 134 13.37 7.82 -22.23
N CYS A 135 13.02 8.95 -22.85
CA CYS A 135 13.57 10.24 -22.44
C CYS A 135 12.48 11.32 -22.46
N PRO A 136 11.55 11.31 -21.49
CA PRO A 136 10.44 12.25 -21.44
C PRO A 136 10.92 13.68 -21.12
N SER A 137 10.33 14.66 -21.81
CA SER A 137 10.56 16.10 -21.60
C SER A 137 10.14 16.60 -20.22
N SER A 138 9.17 15.94 -19.57
CA SER A 138 8.73 16.29 -18.21
C SER A 138 7.91 15.17 -17.58
N PHE A 139 7.44 15.38 -16.37
CA PHE A 139 6.52 14.49 -15.68
C PHE A 139 5.26 15.25 -15.25
N ARG A 140 4.14 14.55 -15.20
CA ARG A 140 2.88 15.02 -14.62
C ARG A 140 2.69 14.31 -13.29
N GLN A 141 2.63 15.05 -12.20
CA GLN A 141 2.27 14.54 -10.89
C GLN A 141 0.84 14.94 -10.56
N THR A 142 -0.01 13.97 -10.28
CA THR A 142 -1.40 14.16 -9.86
C THR A 142 -1.58 13.64 -8.44
N ARG A 143 -2.08 14.48 -7.54
CA ARG A 143 -2.44 14.05 -6.19
C ARG A 143 -3.84 13.45 -6.19
N TYR A 144 -3.99 12.29 -5.59
CA TYR A 144 -5.28 11.68 -5.29
C TYR A 144 -5.55 11.82 -3.80
N THR A 145 -6.68 12.44 -3.46
CA THR A 145 -7.09 12.65 -2.06
C THR A 145 -8.40 11.93 -1.78
N PHE A 146 -8.44 11.17 -0.69
CA PHE A 146 -9.63 10.45 -0.23
C PHE A 146 -10.61 11.41 0.44
N SER A 147 -11.84 11.47 -0.07
CA SER A 147 -12.92 12.30 0.45
C SER A 147 -14.27 11.79 -0.02
N GLY A 148 -15.20 11.58 0.91
CA GLY A 148 -16.55 11.09 0.61
C GLY A 148 -16.55 9.69 -0.01
N GLY A 149 -15.76 8.77 0.54
CA GLY A 149 -15.72 7.36 0.13
C GLY A 149 -14.98 7.08 -1.17
N LYS A 150 -14.29 8.06 -1.76
CA LYS A 150 -13.55 7.89 -3.03
C LYS A 150 -12.31 8.77 -3.09
N PHE A 151 -11.36 8.37 -3.93
CA PHE A 151 -10.24 9.22 -4.30
C PHE A 151 -10.63 10.21 -5.40
N LYS A 152 -10.32 11.49 -5.18
CA LYS A 152 -10.47 12.56 -6.16
C LYS A 152 -9.09 12.99 -6.65
N ALA A 153 -8.93 13.06 -7.97
CA ALA A 153 -7.72 13.61 -8.58
C ALA A 153 -7.72 15.14 -8.46
N GLY A 154 -6.61 15.70 -8.00
CA GLY A 154 -6.34 17.13 -8.04
C GLY A 154 -5.81 17.58 -9.41
N LYS A 155 -5.45 18.86 -9.51
CA LYS A 155 -4.78 19.40 -10.70
C LYS A 155 -3.40 18.76 -10.85
N ALA A 156 -3.07 18.35 -12.08
CA ALA A 156 -1.75 17.83 -12.39
C ALA A 156 -0.69 18.94 -12.33
N LYS A 157 0.44 18.67 -11.66
CA LYS A 157 1.62 19.52 -11.59
C LYS A 157 2.68 19.02 -12.57
N LYS A 158 3.22 19.92 -13.39
CA LYS A 158 4.39 19.62 -14.22
C LYS A 158 5.66 19.58 -13.36
N LEU A 159 6.48 18.56 -13.53
CA LEU A 159 7.79 18.41 -12.91
C LEU A 159 8.85 18.26 -13.99
N LYS A 160 10.03 18.87 -13.78
CA LYS A 160 11.18 18.72 -14.68
C LYS A 160 11.90 17.38 -14.50
N LYS A 161 11.88 16.82 -13.29
CA LYS A 161 12.50 15.55 -12.94
C LYS A 161 11.57 14.75 -12.05
N ALA A 162 11.67 13.43 -12.16
CA ALA A 162 10.96 12.52 -11.30
C ALA A 162 11.59 12.47 -9.89
N PRO A 163 10.83 12.73 -8.81
CA PRO A 163 11.36 12.63 -7.45
C PRO A 163 11.71 11.19 -7.05
N ALA A 164 12.78 11.01 -6.27
CA ALA A 164 13.27 9.68 -5.87
C ALA A 164 12.23 8.81 -5.15
N ARG A 165 11.27 9.42 -4.44
CA ARG A 165 10.22 8.70 -3.69
C ARG A 165 9.29 7.84 -4.56
N PHE A 166 9.27 8.06 -5.88
CA PHE A 166 8.49 7.24 -6.81
C PHE A 166 9.23 5.96 -7.25
N TYR A 167 10.53 5.83 -6.96
CA TYR A 167 11.37 4.71 -7.40
C TYR A 167 11.90 3.85 -6.26
N LYS A 168 11.79 4.30 -4.99
CA LYS A 168 12.33 3.58 -3.83
C LYS A 168 11.22 2.76 -3.16
N PRO A 169 11.27 1.41 -3.14
CA PRO A 169 10.27 0.56 -2.48
C PRO A 169 10.16 0.81 -0.96
#